data_AF-A0A962FX87-F1
#
_entry.id   AF-A0A962FX87-F1
#
_cell.length_a   1.000
_cell.length_b   1.000
_cell.length_c   1.000
_cell.angle_alpha   90.00
_cell.angle_beta   90.00
_cell.angle_gamma   90.00
#
_symmetry.space_group_name_H-M   'P 1'
#
loop_
_entity.id
_entity.type
_entity.pdbx_description
1 polymer ?
#
loop_
_entity_poly.entity_id
_entity_poly.type
_entity_poly.pdbx_seq_one_letter_code
_entity_poly.pdbx_strand_id
1 'polypeptide(L)'
;MTILRAWIRGAATVALLGMGNVALAMGDPDPDFVNGAWRFDDFAGEDGGGTVAERTIALKVLQNPGSDRFFVVYSVDDDDLNRFRLGVGRFNMDGSPQAGFGTSGAPGFLLLGWPGVQDRFEPTDATLSADGKLLIAGLVENPENNIHDDVVVCRLNVAGNFDASFGDGGCRRLPALIKSLGGTPQIAADPDGGAYVSARPFAQPDFVIQHVDSNGDVDMGFGIGGVHTVYPPAHKSYSVRDITLQPDGKLLVIGSWVLAPDNNNDQNSDWFVLRVLPDGNSDAPFGGNDTGYRSIKFDLGDAPDHMTDIPLAALTAPGGDIIICGWTQLSGTSWGMGVLRLSSDGLTIDPEYGTSNDGFFAFTQVSLSSRCADMALMDDGGLFIAGLHAYNLLADVDPAMLVLDANGDLDTRFWKVGATALHVDRSELPGDTGTDWFRSLHYDAERERILLVGESEGDSSDLVDGMMHSVALHDRLFKDGLEDQ
;
A
#
# COMPACT_ATOMS: atom_id res chain seq x y z
N MET A 1 -52.26 7.91 38.08
CA MET A 1 -52.53 7.04 36.92
C MET A 1 -52.62 7.95 35.71
N THR A 2 -51.87 7.64 34.65
CA THR A 2 -51.47 8.45 33.46
C THR A 2 -50.07 9.13 33.52
N ILE A 3 -49.27 8.86 32.46
CA ILE A 3 -48.11 9.54 31.82
C ILE A 3 -46.73 9.54 32.53
N LEU A 4 -45.70 8.94 31.89
CA LEU A 4 -44.57 9.69 31.28
C LEU A 4 -43.77 8.83 30.27
N ARG A 5 -43.43 9.48 29.14
CA ARG A 5 -42.44 9.04 28.12
C ARG A 5 -41.02 9.21 28.67
N ALA A 6 -40.09 8.34 28.28
CA ALA A 6 -38.66 8.64 28.16
C ALA A 6 -38.05 7.81 27.00
N TRP A 7 -37.13 8.45 26.28
CA TRP A 7 -36.44 8.04 25.05
C TRP A 7 -34.92 7.97 25.34
N ILE A 8 -34.19 7.06 24.65
CA ILE A 8 -32.71 7.04 24.42
C ILE A 8 -31.85 6.70 25.68
N ARG A 9 -30.80 5.86 25.69
CA ARG A 9 -29.80 5.38 24.70
C ARG A 9 -29.31 3.99 25.14
N GLY A 10 -29.27 3.00 24.25
CA GLY A 10 -28.80 1.64 24.55
C GLY A 10 -27.30 1.49 24.27
N ALA A 11 -26.53 1.18 25.31
CA ALA A 11 -25.28 0.47 25.17
C ALA A 11 -25.61 -1.01 24.96
N ALA A 12 -25.28 -1.57 23.80
CA ALA A 12 -25.31 -3.01 23.58
C ALA A 12 -23.87 -3.51 23.53
N THR A 13 -23.30 -3.73 24.72
CA THR A 13 -22.18 -4.63 24.93
C THR A 13 -22.67 -6.05 24.61
N VAL A 14 -22.27 -6.62 23.47
CA VAL A 14 -22.38 -8.08 23.29
C VAL A 14 -21.18 -8.70 23.97
N ALA A 15 -21.30 -8.89 25.29
CA ALA A 15 -20.47 -9.84 26.02
C ALA A 15 -21.07 -11.23 25.76
N LEU A 16 -20.42 -12.03 24.92
CA LEU A 16 -20.65 -13.48 24.93
C LEU A 16 -19.83 -14.07 26.10
N LEU A 17 -20.50 -14.23 27.25
CA LEU A 17 -20.09 -15.20 28.26
C LEU A 17 -21.02 -16.40 28.15
N GLY A 18 -20.50 -17.53 27.65
CA GLY A 18 -21.21 -18.80 27.63
C GLY A 18 -20.38 -19.88 26.95
N MET A 19 -19.85 -20.80 27.76
CA MET A 19 -19.02 -21.93 27.37
C MET A 19 -19.58 -22.73 26.17
N GLY A 20 -18.76 -22.87 25.14
CA GLY A 20 -18.95 -23.74 23.99
C GLY A 20 -17.97 -23.32 22.91
N ASN A 21 -17.08 -24.22 22.50
CA ASN A 21 -16.16 -23.99 21.38
C ASN A 21 -16.97 -23.64 20.13
N VAL A 22 -17.13 -22.35 19.83
CA VAL A 22 -17.56 -21.91 18.51
C VAL A 22 -16.29 -21.88 17.68
N ALA A 23 -16.17 -22.81 16.74
CA ALA A 23 -15.07 -22.81 15.79
C ALA A 23 -15.16 -21.52 14.95
N LEU A 24 -14.14 -20.66 15.05
CA LEU A 24 -13.96 -19.54 14.14
C LEU A 24 -13.71 -20.10 12.74
N ALA A 25 -14.24 -19.47 11.70
CA ALA A 25 -13.96 -19.81 10.32
C ALA A 25 -12.67 -19.12 9.86
N MET A 26 -12.00 -19.70 8.86
CA MET A 26 -10.76 -19.17 8.30
C MET A 26 -10.98 -17.77 7.72
N GLY A 27 -10.20 -16.80 8.20
CA GLY A 27 -10.28 -15.38 7.86
C GLY A 27 -11.41 -14.59 8.53
N ASP A 28 -11.93 -15.07 9.67
CA ASP A 28 -12.64 -14.23 10.62
C ASP A 28 -11.66 -13.22 11.30
N PRO A 29 -12.14 -12.03 11.72
CA PRO A 29 -11.34 -11.10 12.53
C PRO A 29 -10.71 -11.77 13.75
N ASP A 30 -9.45 -11.45 14.04
CA ASP A 30 -8.73 -11.98 15.19
C ASP A 30 -9.47 -11.58 16.49
N PRO A 31 -10.05 -12.53 17.25
CA PRO A 31 -10.77 -12.21 18.49
C PRO A 31 -9.83 -11.69 19.60
N ASP A 32 -8.53 -11.95 19.48
CA ASP A 32 -7.51 -11.46 20.40
C ASP A 32 -7.03 -10.05 20.03
N PHE A 33 -7.47 -9.50 18.89
CA PHE A 33 -7.23 -8.11 18.54
C PHE A 33 -8.20 -7.20 19.29
N VAL A 34 -7.64 -6.33 20.13
CA VAL A 34 -8.40 -5.39 20.95
C VAL A 34 -9.35 -4.59 20.05
N ASN A 35 -10.64 -4.58 20.41
CA ASN A 35 -11.75 -3.95 19.68
C ASN A 35 -12.10 -4.57 18.31
N GLY A 36 -11.40 -5.60 17.84
CA GLY A 36 -11.60 -6.26 16.54
C GLY A 36 -11.14 -5.43 15.33
N ALA A 37 -11.10 -4.10 15.45
CA ALA A 37 -10.45 -3.14 14.56
C ALA A 37 -10.28 -1.79 15.31
N TRP A 38 -9.39 -0.93 14.80
CA TRP A 38 -9.31 0.48 15.22
C TRP A 38 -10.06 1.39 14.25
N ARG A 39 -10.49 2.57 14.71
CA ARG A 39 -10.98 3.69 13.87
C ARG A 39 -10.09 4.91 14.07
N PHE A 40 -10.11 5.84 13.12
CA PHE A 40 -9.23 7.00 13.16
C PHE A 40 -9.51 7.98 14.32
N ASP A 41 -10.76 8.12 14.76
CA ASP A 41 -11.11 8.92 15.94
C ASP A 41 -10.35 8.49 17.21
N ASP A 42 -9.85 7.24 17.23
CA ASP A 42 -9.01 6.73 18.31
C ASP A 42 -7.59 7.32 18.30
N PHE A 43 -7.14 7.92 17.18
CA PHE A 43 -5.77 8.41 16.93
C PHE A 43 -5.64 9.92 16.81
N ALA A 44 -6.71 10.64 16.47
CA ALA A 44 -6.62 12.08 16.22
C ALA A 44 -6.32 12.89 17.49
N GLY A 45 -6.76 12.42 18.67
CA GLY A 45 -6.77 13.21 19.88
C GLY A 45 -7.70 14.43 19.75
N GLU A 46 -8.52 14.70 20.76
CA GLU A 46 -9.16 16.01 20.86
C GLU A 46 -8.07 17.03 21.18
N ASP A 47 -7.40 17.57 20.16
CA ASP A 47 -6.59 18.77 20.33
C ASP A 47 -7.55 19.84 20.88
N GLY A 48 -7.35 20.22 22.15
CA GLY A 48 -8.25 21.02 23.00
C GLY A 48 -8.49 22.44 22.50
N GLY A 49 -9.09 22.52 21.32
CA GLY A 49 -9.13 23.66 20.41
C GLY A 49 -9.86 23.37 19.09
N GLY A 50 -10.56 22.24 18.96
CA GLY A 50 -11.72 22.11 18.08
C GLY A 50 -11.51 22.34 16.59
N THR A 51 -10.88 21.37 15.92
CA THR A 51 -11.31 20.84 14.61
C THR A 51 -10.82 19.39 14.56
N VAL A 52 -11.75 18.45 14.33
CA VAL A 52 -11.41 17.05 14.07
C VAL A 52 -10.74 17.03 12.70
N ALA A 53 -9.61 16.36 12.54
CA ALA A 53 -9.00 16.23 11.22
C ALA A 53 -10.03 15.66 10.24
N GLU A 54 -10.36 16.43 9.20
CA GLU A 54 -11.46 16.15 8.28
C GLU A 54 -11.10 15.06 7.25
N ARG A 55 -9.82 14.64 7.15
CA ARG A 55 -9.45 13.48 6.32
C ARG A 55 -8.19 12.77 6.80
N THR A 56 -8.29 11.45 7.02
CA THR A 56 -7.13 10.57 7.24
C THR A 56 -7.04 9.49 6.17
N ILE A 57 -5.81 9.25 5.73
CA ILE A 57 -5.48 8.34 4.64
C ILE A 57 -4.45 7.34 5.15
N ALA A 58 -4.82 6.06 5.25
CA ALA A 58 -3.86 5.00 5.55
C ALA A 58 -2.88 4.84 4.39
N LEU A 59 -1.59 4.66 4.70
CA LEU A 59 -0.57 4.47 3.66
C LEU A 59 0.03 3.07 3.72
N LYS A 60 0.62 2.71 4.85
CA LYS A 60 1.38 1.46 5.00
C LYS A 60 1.19 0.84 6.37
N VAL A 61 1.11 -0.48 6.40
CA VAL A 61 1.31 -1.28 7.60
C VAL A 61 2.63 -2.03 7.48
N LEU A 62 3.48 -1.89 8.50
CA LEU A 62 4.87 -2.34 8.42
C LEU A 62 5.27 -3.08 9.69
N GLN A 63 5.93 -4.22 9.52
CA GLN A 63 6.49 -5.00 10.62
C GLN A 63 7.80 -5.64 10.16
N ASN A 64 8.82 -5.58 11.04
CA ASN A 64 10.05 -6.34 10.81
C ASN A 64 9.82 -7.81 11.17
N PRO A 65 10.43 -8.76 10.44
CA PRO A 65 10.36 -10.17 10.76
C PRO A 65 10.63 -10.46 12.24
N GLY A 66 9.72 -11.19 12.88
CA GLY A 66 9.79 -11.58 14.29
C GLY A 66 9.48 -10.51 15.33
N SER A 67 9.28 -9.25 14.92
CA SER A 67 8.87 -8.17 15.81
C SER A 67 7.52 -8.49 16.48
N ASP A 68 7.38 -8.14 17.76
CA ASP A 68 6.12 -8.24 18.50
C ASP A 68 5.29 -6.95 18.42
N ARG A 69 5.68 -6.03 17.52
CA ARG A 69 5.04 -4.75 17.22
C ARG A 69 4.98 -4.50 15.73
N PHE A 70 4.01 -3.71 15.31
CA PHE A 70 3.90 -3.18 13.95
C PHE A 70 3.67 -1.67 13.97
N PHE A 71 3.88 -1.04 12.81
CA PHE A 71 3.63 0.37 12.58
C PHE A 71 2.49 0.55 11.59
N VAL A 72 1.74 1.63 11.78
CA VAL A 72 0.81 2.15 10.78
C VAL A 72 1.24 3.57 10.45
N VAL A 73 1.47 3.84 9.16
CA VAL A 73 1.79 5.17 8.63
C VAL A 73 0.58 5.69 7.89
N TYR A 74 0.23 6.95 8.15
CA TYR A 74 -0.96 7.60 7.60
C TYR A 74 -0.71 9.09 7.33
N SER A 75 -1.50 9.68 6.45
CA SER A 75 -1.56 11.12 6.22
C SER A 75 -2.79 11.70 6.90
N VAL A 76 -2.66 12.88 7.50
CA VAL A 76 -3.77 13.60 8.13
C VAL A 76 -3.89 14.97 7.49
N ASP A 77 -5.06 15.28 6.94
CA ASP A 77 -5.42 16.61 6.44
C ASP A 77 -5.96 17.49 7.57
N ASP A 78 -5.55 18.75 7.56
CA ASP A 78 -5.96 19.79 8.49
C ASP A 78 -6.59 20.92 7.65
N ASP A 79 -7.91 20.80 7.45
CA ASP A 79 -8.71 21.59 6.51
C ASP A 79 -8.72 23.10 6.83
N ASP A 80 -8.44 23.48 8.08
CA ASP A 80 -8.29 24.89 8.45
C ASP A 80 -7.11 25.55 7.73
N LEU A 81 -6.15 24.74 7.25
CA LEU A 81 -4.85 25.23 6.80
C LEU A 81 -4.40 24.63 5.45
N ASN A 82 -5.12 23.64 4.91
CA ASN A 82 -4.73 22.89 3.70
C ASN A 82 -3.34 22.25 3.87
N ARG A 83 -3.14 21.55 5.00
CA ARG A 83 -1.84 21.02 5.44
C ARG A 83 -1.93 19.55 5.78
N PHE A 84 -1.28 18.72 4.96
CA PHE A 84 -1.03 17.33 5.31
C PHE A 84 0.08 17.21 6.35
N ARG A 85 -0.13 16.33 7.34
CA ARG A 85 0.86 15.93 8.35
C ARG A 85 1.12 14.43 8.30
N LEU A 86 2.32 14.03 8.70
CA LEU A 86 2.70 12.64 8.87
C LEU A 86 2.12 12.09 10.17
N GLY A 87 1.29 11.07 10.07
CA GLY A 87 0.84 10.25 11.19
C GLY A 87 1.60 8.92 11.29
N VAL A 88 2.01 8.56 12.50
CA VAL A 88 2.61 7.24 12.78
C VAL A 88 2.08 6.68 14.08
N GLY A 89 1.50 5.48 14.02
CA GLY A 89 1.12 4.67 15.17
C GLY A 89 2.04 3.46 15.32
N ARG A 90 2.35 3.08 16.56
CA ARG A 90 3.01 1.82 16.87
C ARG A 90 2.13 0.97 17.77
N PHE A 91 1.94 -0.28 17.39
CA PHE A 91 0.96 -1.17 17.99
C PHE A 91 1.59 -2.48 18.42
N ASN A 92 0.99 -3.08 19.42
CA ASN A 92 1.27 -4.44 19.86
C ASN A 92 0.54 -5.42 18.95
N MET A 93 0.94 -6.70 18.91
CA MET A 93 0.25 -7.68 18.05
C MET A 93 -1.22 -7.94 18.42
N ASP A 94 -1.63 -7.57 19.64
CA ASP A 94 -3.04 -7.57 20.06
C ASP A 94 -3.79 -6.30 19.58
N GLY A 95 -3.16 -5.47 18.74
CA GLY A 95 -3.73 -4.23 18.24
C GLY A 95 -3.67 -3.06 19.23
N SER A 96 -3.32 -3.26 20.50
CA SER A 96 -3.28 -2.13 21.43
C SER A 96 -2.13 -1.16 21.10
N PRO A 97 -2.37 0.17 21.14
CA PRO A 97 -1.33 1.18 20.98
C PRO A 97 -0.20 1.01 21.98
N GLN A 98 1.04 1.21 21.54
CA GLN A 98 2.20 1.12 22.39
C GLN A 98 2.41 2.43 23.16
N ALA A 99 1.93 2.48 24.40
CA ALA A 99 2.12 3.63 25.28
C ALA A 99 3.60 4.07 25.37
N GLY A 100 3.84 5.37 25.22
CA GLY A 100 5.17 5.99 25.26
C GLY A 100 5.92 6.01 23.92
N PHE A 101 5.30 5.57 22.82
CA PHE A 101 5.85 5.79 21.48
C PHE A 101 5.85 7.29 21.12
N GLY A 102 6.98 7.79 20.64
CA GLY A 102 7.30 9.19 20.38
C GLY A 102 7.74 9.95 21.62
N THR A 103 6.80 10.23 22.51
CA THR A 103 7.09 10.96 23.75
C THR A 103 6.56 10.23 24.98
N SER A 104 7.16 10.50 26.13
CA SER A 104 6.73 9.89 27.39
C SER A 104 5.28 10.26 27.70
N GLY A 105 4.41 9.27 27.89
CA GLY A 105 2.98 9.46 28.14
C GLY A 105 2.13 9.56 26.88
N ALA A 106 2.72 9.49 25.68
CA ALA A 106 1.96 9.43 24.44
C ALA A 106 1.13 8.14 24.36
N PRO A 107 -0.07 8.20 23.77
CA PRO A 107 -0.99 7.08 23.69
C PRO A 107 -0.52 5.98 22.71
N GLY A 108 0.56 6.18 21.95
CA GLY A 108 1.10 5.20 21.01
C GLY A 108 1.11 5.64 19.55
N PHE A 109 0.66 6.87 19.29
CA PHE A 109 0.59 7.50 17.98
C PHE A 109 1.10 8.94 18.03
N LEU A 110 1.51 9.46 16.87
CA LEU A 110 2.15 10.76 16.71
C LEU A 110 1.69 11.42 15.42
N LEU A 111 1.48 12.73 15.49
CA LEU A 111 1.38 13.61 14.33
C LEU A 111 2.66 14.46 14.26
N LEU A 112 3.34 14.39 13.13
CA LEU A 112 4.65 14.99 12.90
C LEU A 112 4.57 15.93 11.69
N GLY A 113 5.08 17.15 11.88
CA GLY A 113 5.36 18.08 10.79
C GLY A 113 6.82 18.00 10.34
N TRP A 114 7.18 18.78 9.32
CA TRP A 114 8.56 18.92 8.89
C TRP A 114 9.46 19.46 10.03
N PRO A 115 10.67 18.91 10.26
CA PRO A 115 11.57 19.43 11.29
C PRO A 115 11.90 20.92 11.10
N GLY A 116 11.62 21.72 12.13
CA GLY A 116 11.96 23.15 12.16
C GLY A 116 11.01 24.08 11.40
N VAL A 117 9.97 23.56 10.72
CA VAL A 117 8.90 24.36 10.10
C VAL A 117 7.58 23.68 10.41
N GLN A 118 6.68 24.35 11.11
CA GLN A 118 5.77 23.63 11.99
C GLN A 118 4.71 22.75 11.33
N ASP A 119 4.39 22.82 10.02
CA ASP A 119 3.02 22.38 9.70
C ASP A 119 2.73 21.60 8.42
N ARG A 120 3.65 21.39 7.45
CA ARG A 120 3.32 20.60 6.24
C ARG A 120 4.36 19.51 5.96
N PHE A 121 3.92 18.26 5.98
CA PHE A 121 4.61 17.07 5.49
C PHE A 121 3.57 16.05 5.02
N GLU A 122 3.42 15.92 3.70
CA GLU A 122 2.52 14.96 3.06
C GLU A 122 3.29 13.64 2.82
N PRO A 123 3.11 12.60 3.65
CA PRO A 123 3.73 11.31 3.40
C PRO A 123 3.09 10.64 2.18
N THR A 124 3.90 9.98 1.36
CA THR A 124 3.41 9.25 0.18
C THR A 124 3.70 7.76 0.23
N ASP A 125 4.76 7.36 0.92
CA ASP A 125 5.14 5.96 1.10
C ASP A 125 6.10 5.80 2.29
N ALA A 126 6.17 4.61 2.85
CA ALA A 126 7.03 4.28 3.97
C ALA A 126 7.52 2.84 3.94
N THR A 127 8.70 2.63 4.51
CA THR A 127 9.34 1.31 4.62
C THR A 127 10.12 1.19 5.92
N LEU A 128 10.48 -0.04 6.29
CA LEU A 128 11.32 -0.31 7.46
C LEU A 128 12.74 -0.63 7.03
N SER A 129 13.70 -0.01 7.71
CA SER A 129 15.09 -0.44 7.68
C SER A 129 15.28 -1.71 8.52
N ALA A 130 16.34 -2.48 8.25
CA ALA A 130 16.67 -3.72 8.96
C ALA A 130 16.85 -3.50 10.48
N ASP A 131 17.24 -2.29 10.90
CA ASP A 131 17.37 -1.90 12.31
C ASP A 131 16.04 -1.47 12.98
N GLY A 132 14.92 -1.56 12.26
CA GLY A 132 13.57 -1.25 12.76
C GLY A 132 13.21 0.23 12.74
N LYS A 133 14.07 1.08 12.16
CA LYS A 133 13.74 2.48 11.91
C LYS A 133 12.79 2.62 10.72
N LEU A 134 11.91 3.61 10.77
CA LEU A 134 11.01 3.92 9.66
C LEU A 134 11.69 4.91 8.73
N LEU A 135 11.67 4.62 7.43
CA LEU A 135 12.03 5.52 6.35
C LEU A 135 10.76 5.94 5.62
N ILE A 136 10.58 7.24 5.43
CA ILE A 136 9.33 7.82 4.94
C ILE A 136 9.67 8.76 3.80
N ALA A 137 9.11 8.51 2.63
CA ALA A 137 9.11 9.46 1.53
C ALA A 137 7.85 10.32 1.58
N GLY A 138 7.99 11.55 1.12
CA GLY A 138 6.85 12.42 0.96
C GLY A 138 7.22 13.77 0.41
N LEU A 139 6.37 14.74 0.70
CA LEU A 139 6.39 16.04 0.06
C LEU A 139 6.29 17.16 1.09
N VAL A 140 7.03 18.22 0.84
CA VAL A 140 6.93 19.47 1.60
C VAL A 140 6.84 20.65 0.65
N GLU A 141 6.24 21.74 1.11
CA GLU A 141 6.19 22.97 0.33
C GLU A 141 7.61 23.45 -0.02
N ASN A 142 7.83 23.76 -1.29
CA ASN A 142 9.07 24.35 -1.75
C ASN A 142 9.17 25.80 -1.21
N PRO A 143 10.24 26.16 -0.49
CA PRO A 143 10.36 27.48 0.13
C PRO A 143 10.66 28.61 -0.87
N GLU A 144 11.09 28.28 -2.09
CA GLU A 144 11.49 29.24 -3.13
C GLU A 144 10.34 29.59 -4.08
N ASN A 145 9.39 28.68 -4.31
CA ASN A 145 8.20 28.95 -5.11
C ASN A 145 7.02 28.00 -4.78
N ASN A 146 5.82 28.57 -4.55
CA ASN A 146 4.60 27.82 -4.22
C ASN A 146 3.96 27.09 -5.42
N ILE A 147 4.74 26.76 -6.45
CA ILE A 147 4.22 26.08 -7.64
C ILE A 147 4.46 24.56 -7.60
N HIS A 148 5.45 24.07 -6.83
CA HIS A 148 5.77 22.65 -6.65
C HIS A 148 6.10 22.29 -5.21
N ASP A 149 6.04 21.01 -4.90
CA ASP A 149 6.55 20.45 -3.64
C ASP A 149 7.91 19.79 -3.85
N ASP A 150 8.77 19.88 -2.83
CA ASP A 150 10.04 19.17 -2.78
C ASP A 150 9.80 17.73 -2.31
N VAL A 151 10.44 16.76 -2.96
CA VAL A 151 10.51 15.40 -2.44
C VAL A 151 11.46 15.36 -1.26
N VAL A 152 11.05 14.66 -0.21
CA VAL A 152 11.83 14.49 1.01
C VAL A 152 11.89 13.04 1.45
N VAL A 153 12.94 12.73 2.20
CA VAL A 153 13.06 11.48 2.95
C VAL A 153 13.27 11.82 4.41
N CYS A 154 12.49 11.22 5.27
CA CYS A 154 12.67 11.32 6.71
C CYS A 154 12.93 9.94 7.31
N ARG A 155 13.73 9.89 8.37
CA ARG A 155 13.93 8.68 9.18
C ARG A 155 13.41 8.92 10.58
N LEU A 156 12.54 8.04 11.06
CA LEU A 156 12.18 7.97 12.47
C LEU A 156 12.93 6.82 13.14
N ASN A 157 13.38 7.04 14.37
CA ASN A 157 13.91 5.97 15.19
C ASN A 157 12.80 5.03 15.68
N VAL A 158 13.19 3.88 16.23
CA VAL A 158 12.26 2.87 16.81
C VAL A 158 11.36 3.42 17.92
N ALA A 159 11.72 4.56 18.50
CA ALA A 159 10.93 5.25 19.52
C ALA A 159 9.99 6.32 18.92
N GLY A 160 9.93 6.48 17.59
CA GLY A 160 8.97 7.36 16.92
C GLY A 160 9.39 8.81 16.74
N ASN A 161 10.58 9.20 17.22
CA ASN A 161 11.10 10.54 16.99
C ASN A 161 11.94 10.58 15.71
N PHE A 162 12.03 11.75 15.08
CA PHE A 162 12.99 11.99 14.01
C PHE A 162 14.41 11.59 14.45
N ASP A 163 15.08 10.80 13.62
CA ASP A 163 16.44 10.33 13.85
C ASP A 163 17.43 11.42 13.46
N ALA A 164 17.86 12.23 14.43
CA ALA A 164 18.77 13.36 14.20
C ALA A 164 20.13 12.99 13.56
N SER A 165 20.47 11.70 13.41
CA SER A 165 21.64 11.25 12.65
C SER A 165 21.40 11.17 11.13
N PHE A 166 20.16 11.37 10.67
CA PHE A 166 19.77 11.32 9.27
C PHE A 166 19.45 12.72 8.76
N GLY A 167 20.15 13.16 7.73
CA GLY A 167 19.96 14.47 7.11
C GLY A 167 20.02 15.63 8.11
N ASP A 168 19.18 16.61 7.87
CA ASP A 168 19.05 17.81 8.70
C ASP A 168 17.88 17.63 9.68
N GLY A 169 18.18 17.14 10.90
CA GLY A 169 17.17 16.96 11.94
C GLY A 169 16.24 15.77 11.74
N GLY A 170 16.71 14.74 11.03
CA GLY A 170 15.96 13.52 10.73
C GLY A 170 15.37 13.44 9.35
N CYS A 171 15.58 14.47 8.51
CA CYS A 171 15.05 14.51 7.16
C CYS A 171 16.04 15.13 6.16
N ARG A 172 15.92 14.74 4.90
CA ARG A 172 16.68 15.29 3.76
C ARG A 172 15.70 15.73 2.67
N ARG A 173 15.88 16.96 2.17
CA ARG A 173 15.26 17.41 0.92
C ARG A 173 16.07 16.90 -0.28
N LEU A 174 15.39 16.45 -1.32
CA LEU A 174 15.99 15.94 -2.55
C LEU A 174 15.67 16.90 -3.71
N PRO A 175 16.38 18.04 -3.84
CA PRO A 175 16.03 19.09 -4.81
C PRO A 175 16.22 18.67 -6.28
N ALA A 176 16.93 17.57 -6.55
CA ALA A 176 16.97 16.95 -7.87
C ALA A 176 15.61 16.32 -8.27
N LEU A 177 14.74 16.10 -7.28
CA LEU A 177 13.40 15.52 -7.40
C LEU A 177 12.35 16.62 -7.12
N ILE A 178 11.89 17.32 -8.16
CA ILE A 178 10.83 18.33 -8.03
C ILE A 178 9.52 17.70 -8.47
N LYS A 179 8.49 17.62 -7.62
CA LYS A 179 7.20 17.01 -8.01
C LYS A 179 6.54 17.80 -9.14
N SER A 180 6.20 17.11 -10.24
CA SER A 180 5.14 17.53 -11.16
C SER A 180 3.76 17.05 -10.71
N LEU A 181 2.71 17.64 -11.28
CA LEU A 181 1.34 17.14 -11.16
C LEU A 181 1.32 15.64 -11.53
N GLY A 182 1.05 14.78 -10.55
CA GLY A 182 0.71 13.37 -10.76
C GLY A 182 1.77 12.30 -10.50
N GLY A 183 2.94 12.61 -9.92
CA GLY A 183 3.91 11.59 -9.45
C GLY A 183 4.01 11.54 -7.92
N THR A 184 3.68 10.40 -7.31
CA THR A 184 3.86 10.14 -5.87
C THR A 184 5.22 9.48 -5.62
N PRO A 185 6.09 10.02 -4.76
CA PRO A 185 7.34 9.36 -4.42
C PRO A 185 7.10 7.97 -3.82
N GLN A 186 7.94 7.00 -4.21
CA GLN A 186 7.96 5.65 -3.63
C GLN A 186 9.33 5.39 -2.99
N ILE A 187 9.39 4.53 -1.97
CA ILE A 187 10.61 4.32 -1.18
C ILE A 187 10.93 2.84 -0.92
N ALA A 188 12.19 2.47 -1.11
CA ALA A 188 12.74 1.19 -0.68
C ALA A 188 13.87 1.40 0.33
N ALA A 189 13.95 0.54 1.35
CA ALA A 189 15.03 0.58 2.32
C ALA A 189 16.32 0.03 1.71
N ASP A 190 17.43 0.70 1.97
CA ASP A 190 18.77 0.18 1.71
C ASP A 190 19.25 -0.66 2.92
N PRO A 191 19.99 -1.77 2.73
CA PRO A 191 20.40 -2.64 3.84
C PRO A 191 21.31 -1.95 4.86
N ASP A 192 22.01 -0.89 4.47
CA ASP A 192 22.88 -0.11 5.34
C ASP A 192 22.12 0.98 6.13
N GLY A 193 20.79 1.08 5.95
CA GLY A 193 19.92 2.03 6.65
C GLY A 193 19.66 3.35 5.90
N GLY A 194 20.08 3.42 4.63
CA GLY A 194 19.71 4.46 3.67
C GLY A 194 18.37 4.17 2.97
N ALA A 195 18.12 4.83 1.84
CA ALA A 195 16.90 4.63 1.06
C ALA A 195 17.09 4.89 -0.43
N TYR A 196 16.32 4.19 -1.25
CA TYR A 196 16.11 4.51 -2.67
C TYR A 196 14.75 5.18 -2.83
N VAL A 197 14.70 6.30 -3.52
CA VAL A 197 13.47 7.08 -3.73
C VAL A 197 13.25 7.35 -5.19
N SER A 198 12.07 6.98 -5.68
CA SER A 198 11.63 7.31 -7.03
C SER A 198 10.73 8.54 -7.03
N ALA A 199 10.80 9.37 -8.07
CA ALA A 199 9.90 10.50 -8.26
C ALA A 199 9.82 10.93 -9.74
N ARG A 200 8.82 11.77 -10.05
CA ARG A 200 8.65 12.39 -11.38
C ARG A 200 9.04 13.89 -11.34
N PRO A 201 10.11 14.32 -12.04
CA PRO A 201 10.53 15.73 -12.10
C PRO A 201 9.50 16.63 -12.79
N PHE A 202 9.40 17.90 -12.36
CA PHE A 202 8.39 18.88 -12.79
C PHE A 202 8.30 19.08 -14.32
N ALA A 203 9.42 19.04 -15.04
CA ALA A 203 9.51 19.50 -16.44
C ALA A 203 9.95 18.42 -17.45
N GLN A 204 10.00 17.14 -17.06
CA GLN A 204 10.48 16.06 -17.92
C GLN A 204 9.46 14.91 -17.99
N PRO A 205 9.39 14.19 -19.13
CA PRO A 205 8.64 12.96 -19.27
C PRO A 205 9.46 11.73 -18.83
N ASP A 206 10.39 11.91 -17.89
CA ASP A 206 11.18 10.82 -17.30
C ASP A 206 10.90 10.69 -15.80
N PHE A 207 11.09 9.51 -15.22
CA PHE A 207 11.19 9.38 -13.76
C PHE A 207 12.65 9.14 -13.38
N VAL A 208 12.90 9.37 -12.10
CA VAL A 208 14.24 9.30 -11.54
C VAL A 208 14.22 8.46 -10.28
N ILE A 209 15.35 7.84 -9.96
CA ILE A 209 15.62 7.15 -8.71
C ILE A 209 16.86 7.78 -8.10
N GLN A 210 16.81 8.14 -6.83
CA GLN A 210 17.93 8.68 -6.07
C GLN A 210 18.19 7.79 -4.86
N HIS A 211 19.47 7.49 -4.62
CA HIS A 211 19.92 6.80 -3.43
C HIS A 211 20.41 7.82 -2.40
N VAL A 212 19.96 7.67 -1.15
CA VAL A 212 20.51 8.36 0.02
C VAL A 212 21.10 7.36 0.98
N ASP A 213 22.28 7.66 1.51
CA ASP A 213 22.97 6.78 2.45
C ASP A 213 22.31 6.78 3.85
N SER A 214 22.92 6.05 4.77
CA SER A 214 22.43 5.94 6.15
C SER A 214 22.61 7.22 6.99
N ASN A 215 23.31 8.23 6.49
CA ASN A 215 23.34 9.58 7.05
C ASN A 215 22.34 10.50 6.36
N GLY A 216 21.58 10.02 5.37
CA GLY A 216 20.67 10.81 4.56
C GLY A 216 21.36 11.71 3.57
N ASP A 217 22.64 11.46 3.25
CA ASP A 217 23.37 12.17 2.20
C ASP A 217 23.16 11.49 0.85
N VAL A 218 23.04 12.27 -0.22
CA VAL A 218 22.86 11.73 -1.57
C VAL A 218 24.12 10.94 -1.97
N ASP A 219 23.93 9.69 -2.38
CA ASP A 219 25.00 8.87 -2.92
C ASP A 219 25.34 9.30 -4.34
N MET A 220 26.38 10.11 -4.48
CA MET A 220 26.83 10.63 -5.77
C MET A 220 27.39 9.54 -6.72
N GLY A 221 27.62 8.33 -6.22
CA GLY A 221 28.05 7.16 -7.01
C GLY A 221 26.90 6.43 -7.69
N PHE A 222 25.65 6.70 -7.29
CA PHE A 222 24.46 6.09 -7.87
C PHE A 222 24.06 6.81 -9.17
N GLY A 223 24.15 6.12 -10.32
CA GLY A 223 23.84 6.70 -11.61
C GLY A 223 24.71 7.91 -11.96
N ILE A 224 24.12 8.91 -12.63
CA ILE A 224 24.82 10.14 -13.03
C ILE A 224 24.46 11.26 -12.08
N GLY A 225 25.42 11.67 -11.24
CA GLY A 225 25.21 12.77 -10.29
C GLY A 225 24.30 12.41 -9.12
N GLY A 226 24.29 11.14 -8.71
CA GLY A 226 23.44 10.62 -7.64
C GLY A 226 21.99 10.38 -8.05
N VAL A 227 21.74 10.23 -9.35
CA VAL A 227 20.42 10.00 -9.93
C VAL A 227 20.51 9.00 -11.07
N HIS A 228 19.65 7.98 -11.02
CA HIS A 228 19.31 7.20 -12.20
C HIS A 228 18.12 7.86 -12.90
N THR A 229 18.28 8.27 -14.16
CA THR A 229 17.18 8.77 -14.99
C THR A 229 16.75 7.70 -15.98
N VAL A 230 15.46 7.39 -16.00
CA VAL A 230 14.89 6.38 -16.88
C VAL A 230 14.28 7.07 -18.10
N TYR A 231 14.80 6.72 -19.28
CA TYR A 231 14.36 7.26 -20.57
C TYR A 231 13.67 6.17 -21.40
N PRO A 232 12.35 5.98 -21.28
CA PRO A 232 11.65 4.98 -22.08
C PRO A 232 11.41 5.50 -23.51
N PRO A 233 11.80 4.75 -24.56
CA PRO A 233 11.60 5.16 -25.95
C PRO A 233 10.10 5.20 -26.32
N ALA A 234 9.67 6.30 -26.94
CA ALA A 234 8.34 6.48 -27.57
C ALA A 234 7.11 6.58 -26.64
N HIS A 235 7.28 6.81 -25.33
CA HIS A 235 6.17 7.01 -24.39
C HIS A 235 5.96 8.50 -24.04
N LYS A 236 4.71 8.89 -23.71
CA LYS A 236 4.33 10.30 -23.42
C LYS A 236 4.20 10.61 -21.93
N SER A 237 3.81 9.62 -21.14
CA SER A 237 3.58 9.74 -19.70
C SER A 237 3.79 8.40 -19.02
N TYR A 238 4.06 8.42 -17.73
CA TYR A 238 4.40 7.27 -16.92
C TYR A 238 4.02 7.57 -15.46
N SER A 239 3.78 6.48 -14.72
CA SER A 239 3.60 6.49 -13.28
C SER A 239 4.44 5.36 -12.72
N VAL A 240 5.42 5.68 -11.88
CA VAL A 240 5.99 4.68 -10.98
C VAL A 240 4.92 4.35 -9.94
N ARG A 241 4.82 3.07 -9.58
CA ARG A 241 3.80 2.56 -8.68
C ARG A 241 4.39 1.88 -7.46
N ASP A 242 5.55 1.24 -7.61
CA ASP A 242 6.26 0.59 -6.52
C ASP A 242 7.76 0.48 -6.86
N ILE A 243 8.58 0.43 -5.82
CA ILE A 243 10.03 0.18 -5.87
C ILE A 243 10.40 -0.79 -4.77
N THR A 244 11.02 -1.91 -5.13
CA THR A 244 11.37 -2.98 -4.19
C THR A 244 12.82 -3.37 -4.38
N LEU A 245 13.58 -3.43 -3.27
CA LEU A 245 14.92 -3.97 -3.27
C LEU A 245 14.88 -5.51 -3.29
N GLN A 246 15.52 -6.11 -4.28
CA GLN A 246 15.67 -7.55 -4.39
C GLN A 246 16.82 -8.07 -3.50
N PRO A 247 16.82 -9.34 -3.08
CA PRO A 247 17.86 -9.90 -2.22
C PRO A 247 19.29 -9.84 -2.78
N ASP A 248 19.45 -9.68 -4.10
CA ASP A 248 20.75 -9.52 -4.77
C ASP A 248 21.24 -8.06 -4.82
N GLY A 249 20.50 -7.13 -4.21
CA GLY A 249 20.80 -5.70 -4.15
C GLY A 249 20.30 -4.91 -5.35
N LYS A 250 19.65 -5.55 -6.33
CA LYS A 250 19.04 -4.83 -7.47
C LYS A 250 17.70 -4.24 -7.06
N LEU A 251 17.33 -3.13 -7.67
CA LEU A 251 16.00 -2.53 -7.50
C LEU A 251 15.09 -3.01 -8.61
N LEU A 252 13.92 -3.48 -8.22
CA LEU A 252 12.79 -3.68 -9.11
C LEU A 252 11.90 -2.43 -9.05
N VAL A 253 11.50 -1.91 -10.20
CA VAL A 253 10.58 -0.77 -10.30
C VAL A 253 9.44 -1.16 -11.21
N ILE A 254 8.21 -0.96 -10.76
CA ILE A 254 7.02 -1.18 -11.57
C ILE A 254 6.23 0.10 -11.77
N GLY A 255 5.49 0.13 -12.86
CA GLY A 255 4.63 1.25 -13.17
C GLY A 255 3.88 1.04 -14.47
N SER A 256 3.22 2.09 -14.95
CA SER A 256 2.63 2.08 -16.29
C SER A 256 3.19 3.22 -17.13
N TRP A 257 3.25 3.01 -18.44
CA TRP A 257 3.54 4.09 -19.39
C TRP A 257 2.51 4.17 -20.51
N VAL A 258 2.10 5.41 -20.80
CA VAL A 258 1.19 5.78 -21.88
C VAL A 258 1.96 5.84 -23.20
N LEU A 259 1.59 5.00 -24.15
CA LEU A 259 2.17 4.96 -25.49
C LEU A 259 1.86 6.25 -26.27
N ALA A 260 2.80 6.73 -27.08
CA ALA A 260 2.48 7.74 -28.08
C ALA A 260 1.46 7.15 -29.07
N PRO A 261 0.40 7.87 -29.48
CA PRO A 261 -0.61 7.30 -30.35
C PRO A 261 0.03 6.97 -31.69
N ASP A 262 -0.09 5.71 -32.08
CA ASP A 262 -0.09 5.33 -33.48
C ASP A 262 -1.34 5.96 -34.09
N ASN A 263 -1.24 7.24 -34.50
CA ASN A 263 -2.20 8.03 -35.28
C ASN A 263 -3.70 8.09 -34.86
N ASN A 264 -4.16 7.42 -33.80
CA ASN A 264 -5.59 7.25 -33.48
C ASN A 264 -6.09 7.82 -32.13
N ASN A 265 -5.27 8.58 -31.39
CA ASN A 265 -5.69 9.22 -30.13
C ASN A 265 -6.00 8.23 -28.97
N ASP A 266 -5.53 6.99 -29.06
CA ASP A 266 -5.65 5.98 -28.02
C ASP A 266 -4.57 6.21 -26.94
N GLN A 267 -5.01 6.48 -25.70
CA GLN A 267 -4.12 6.65 -24.54
C GLN A 267 -3.88 5.30 -23.86
N ASN A 268 -3.38 4.31 -24.61
CA ASN A 268 -3.12 3.00 -24.04
C ASN A 268 -1.94 3.06 -23.05
N SER A 269 -2.10 2.51 -21.84
CA SER A 269 -1.02 2.33 -20.87
C SER A 269 -0.72 0.87 -20.59
N ASP A 270 0.51 0.45 -20.87
CA ASP A 270 0.99 -0.90 -20.57
C ASP A 270 1.74 -0.92 -19.24
N TRP A 271 1.78 -2.08 -18.58
CA TRP A 271 2.66 -2.30 -17.43
C TRP A 271 4.12 -2.24 -17.84
N PHE A 272 4.95 -1.89 -16.88
CA PHE A 272 6.38 -2.10 -16.99
C PHE A 272 7.02 -2.62 -15.74
N VAL A 273 8.14 -3.26 -15.98
CA VAL A 273 9.07 -3.73 -14.97
C VAL A 273 10.46 -3.28 -15.40
N LEU A 274 11.11 -2.46 -14.60
CA LEU A 274 12.50 -2.03 -14.78
C LEU A 274 13.33 -2.67 -13.68
N ARG A 275 14.56 -3.09 -14.02
CA ARG A 275 15.54 -3.49 -13.03
C ARG A 275 16.76 -2.59 -13.08
N VAL A 276 17.16 -2.08 -11.92
CA VAL A 276 18.31 -1.19 -11.74
C VAL A 276 19.34 -1.88 -10.86
N LEU A 277 20.60 -1.78 -11.25
CA LEU A 277 21.74 -2.33 -10.53
C LEU A 277 22.05 -1.48 -9.27
N PRO A 278 22.80 -2.03 -8.29
CA PRO A 278 23.18 -1.29 -7.09
C PRO A 278 23.93 0.02 -7.35
N ASP A 279 24.62 0.13 -8.49
CA ASP A 279 25.34 1.34 -8.90
C ASP A 279 24.45 2.38 -9.60
N GLY A 280 23.14 2.13 -9.68
CA GLY A 280 22.18 3.01 -10.33
C GLY A 280 22.20 2.95 -11.86
N ASN A 281 22.84 1.96 -12.49
CA ASN A 281 22.70 1.72 -13.93
C ASN A 281 21.55 0.73 -14.21
N SER A 282 20.92 0.81 -15.39
CA SER A 282 19.92 -0.19 -15.80
C SER A 282 20.56 -1.58 -15.94
N ASP A 283 19.88 -2.63 -15.48
CA ASP A 283 20.30 -4.02 -15.69
C ASP A 283 19.99 -4.44 -17.13
N ALA A 284 20.80 -3.98 -18.10
CA ALA A 284 20.52 -4.10 -19.54
C ALA A 284 20.01 -5.48 -20.02
N PRO A 285 20.55 -6.63 -19.57
CA PRO A 285 20.03 -7.94 -19.94
C PRO A 285 18.59 -8.23 -19.51
N PHE A 286 18.09 -7.56 -18.47
CA PHE A 286 16.73 -7.76 -17.96
C PHE A 286 15.69 -7.37 -19.01
N GLY A 287 14.69 -8.23 -19.23
CA GLY A 287 13.64 -7.98 -20.23
C GLY A 287 14.05 -8.20 -21.69
N GLY A 288 15.34 -8.47 -21.97
CA GLY A 288 15.82 -8.97 -23.26
C GLY A 288 15.94 -7.93 -24.39
N ASN A 289 15.91 -6.64 -24.07
CA ASN A 289 15.92 -5.53 -25.03
C ASN A 289 17.10 -4.55 -24.83
N ASP A 290 18.09 -4.91 -24.01
CA ASP A 290 19.25 -4.07 -23.64
C ASP A 290 18.89 -2.73 -22.99
N THR A 291 17.64 -2.53 -22.55
CA THR A 291 17.20 -1.31 -21.84
C THR A 291 17.05 -1.54 -20.33
N GLY A 292 17.08 -2.80 -19.89
CA GLY A 292 16.87 -3.20 -18.50
C GLY A 292 15.42 -3.08 -18.03
N TYR A 293 14.47 -2.87 -18.94
CA TYR A 293 13.04 -2.90 -18.63
C TYR A 293 12.30 -3.83 -19.58
N ARG A 294 11.13 -4.31 -19.16
CA ARG A 294 10.15 -5.01 -19.99
C ARG A 294 8.81 -4.30 -19.92
N SER A 295 8.21 -4.03 -21.08
CA SER A 295 6.79 -3.69 -21.17
C SER A 295 5.96 -4.96 -21.23
N ILE A 296 4.87 -5.01 -20.47
CA ILE A 296 3.95 -6.13 -20.40
C ILE A 296 2.55 -5.60 -20.74
N LYS A 297 1.95 -6.18 -21.78
CA LYS A 297 0.56 -5.94 -22.13
C LYS A 297 -0.30 -6.92 -21.37
N PHE A 298 -1.22 -6.43 -20.55
CA PHE A 298 -2.08 -7.23 -19.71
C PHE A 298 -3.51 -7.20 -20.28
N ASP A 299 -3.67 -7.62 -21.53
CA ASP A 299 -4.92 -7.43 -22.31
C ASP A 299 -5.93 -8.58 -22.05
N LEU A 300 -6.68 -8.52 -20.94
CA LEU A 300 -7.59 -9.60 -20.49
C LEU A 300 -8.98 -9.69 -21.19
N GLY A 301 -9.18 -9.18 -22.41
CA GLY A 301 -10.55 -9.15 -22.98
C GLY A 301 -10.65 -8.88 -24.48
N ASP A 302 -11.90 -8.85 -24.95
CA ASP A 302 -12.24 -8.94 -26.38
C ASP A 302 -12.20 -7.59 -27.12
N ALA A 303 -11.91 -6.49 -26.42
CA ALA A 303 -11.83 -5.19 -27.06
C ALA A 303 -10.54 -5.09 -27.89
N PRO A 304 -10.56 -4.47 -29.09
CA PRO A 304 -9.41 -4.49 -30.00
C PRO A 304 -8.12 -3.83 -29.49
N ASP A 305 -8.18 -3.12 -28.35
CA ASP A 305 -7.07 -2.35 -27.75
C ASP A 305 -7.44 -2.00 -26.29
N HIS A 306 -7.16 -2.89 -25.33
CA HIS A 306 -7.40 -2.64 -23.91
C HIS A 306 -6.58 -1.43 -23.47
N MET A 307 -7.23 -0.35 -23.01
CA MET A 307 -6.61 0.97 -23.03
C MET A 307 -5.85 1.35 -21.76
N THR A 308 -5.92 0.57 -20.68
CA THR A 308 -5.27 0.96 -19.41
C THR A 308 -4.99 -0.25 -18.53
N ASP A 309 -3.72 -0.55 -18.39
CA ASP A 309 -3.18 -1.48 -17.42
C ASP A 309 -2.32 -0.72 -16.40
N ILE A 310 -2.59 -0.90 -15.10
CA ILE A 310 -1.82 -0.28 -14.02
C ILE A 310 -1.36 -1.34 -13.00
N PRO A 311 -0.05 -1.57 -12.83
CA PRO A 311 0.45 -2.41 -11.76
C PRO A 311 0.46 -1.61 -10.46
N LEU A 312 0.33 -2.27 -9.31
CA LEU A 312 0.27 -1.60 -8.01
C LEU A 312 1.27 -2.14 -6.99
N ALA A 313 1.55 -3.43 -6.99
CA ALA A 313 2.55 -4.01 -6.09
C ALA A 313 3.39 -5.06 -6.82
N ALA A 314 4.66 -5.16 -6.43
CA ALA A 314 5.56 -6.20 -6.89
C ALA A 314 6.35 -6.83 -5.75
N LEU A 315 6.49 -8.16 -5.79
CA LEU A 315 7.26 -8.94 -4.82
C LEU A 315 8.28 -9.83 -5.55
N THR A 316 9.37 -10.15 -4.88
CA THR A 316 10.32 -11.17 -5.36
C THR A 316 10.10 -12.47 -4.59
N ALA A 317 9.72 -13.54 -5.29
CA ALA A 317 9.55 -14.87 -4.73
C ALA A 317 10.90 -15.56 -4.46
N PRO A 318 10.96 -16.57 -3.57
CA PRO A 318 12.11 -17.46 -3.44
C PRO A 318 12.51 -18.03 -4.80
N GLY A 319 13.79 -17.89 -5.15
CA GLY A 319 14.31 -18.25 -6.48
C GLY A 319 14.44 -17.07 -7.45
N GLY A 320 13.91 -15.90 -7.09
CA GLY A 320 14.11 -14.64 -7.80
C GLY A 320 13.01 -14.28 -8.80
N ASP A 321 12.00 -15.12 -8.95
CA ASP A 321 10.83 -14.78 -9.78
C ASP A 321 10.13 -13.55 -9.22
N ILE A 322 9.50 -12.80 -10.11
CA ILE A 322 8.87 -11.53 -9.83
C ILE A 322 7.37 -11.73 -9.97
N ILE A 323 6.62 -11.42 -8.92
CA ILE A 323 5.16 -11.47 -8.93
C ILE A 323 4.66 -10.04 -8.95
N ILE A 324 3.68 -9.74 -9.80
CA ILE A 324 3.12 -8.39 -9.96
C ILE A 324 1.61 -8.50 -9.92
N CYS A 325 0.97 -7.65 -9.12
CA CYS A 325 -0.47 -7.49 -9.12
C CYS A 325 -0.85 -6.07 -9.56
N GLY A 326 -2.05 -5.93 -10.12
CA GLY A 326 -2.58 -4.66 -10.56
C GLY A 326 -4.01 -4.78 -11.06
N TRP A 327 -4.36 -3.89 -11.97
CA TRP A 327 -5.64 -3.91 -12.65
C TRP A 327 -5.50 -3.57 -14.13
N THR A 328 -6.41 -4.11 -14.91
CA THR A 328 -6.51 -3.96 -16.36
C THR A 328 -7.93 -3.61 -16.76
N GLN A 329 -8.08 -2.85 -17.83
CA GLN A 329 -9.38 -2.54 -18.40
C GLN A 329 -9.90 -3.73 -19.21
N LEU A 330 -11.10 -4.23 -18.88
CA LEU A 330 -11.71 -5.37 -19.59
C LEU A 330 -12.60 -4.94 -20.75
N SER A 331 -13.40 -3.87 -20.54
CA SER A 331 -14.24 -3.25 -21.56
C SER A 331 -14.87 -1.97 -21.02
N GLY A 332 -14.91 -0.88 -21.80
CA GLY A 332 -15.59 0.35 -21.38
C GLY A 332 -15.15 0.84 -20.00
N THR A 333 -16.01 0.73 -18.99
CA THR A 333 -15.72 1.11 -17.59
C THR A 333 -15.46 -0.08 -16.65
N SER A 334 -15.32 -1.29 -17.19
CA SER A 334 -15.06 -2.52 -16.45
C SER A 334 -13.57 -2.77 -16.30
N TRP A 335 -13.17 -3.18 -15.09
CA TRP A 335 -11.78 -3.39 -14.69
C TRP A 335 -11.62 -4.74 -14.00
N GLY A 336 -10.58 -5.47 -14.35
CA GLY A 336 -10.23 -6.75 -13.74
C GLY A 336 -8.96 -6.62 -12.91
N MET A 337 -8.88 -7.40 -11.82
CA MET A 337 -7.63 -7.56 -11.11
C MET A 337 -6.76 -8.58 -11.86
N GLY A 338 -5.50 -8.22 -12.05
CA GLY A 338 -4.51 -9.05 -12.73
C GLY A 338 -3.36 -9.41 -11.81
N VAL A 339 -2.90 -10.66 -11.86
CA VAL A 339 -1.65 -11.11 -11.25
C VAL A 339 -0.86 -11.89 -12.28
N LEU A 340 0.45 -11.68 -12.34
CA LEU A 340 1.35 -12.49 -13.15
C LEU A 340 2.58 -12.91 -12.35
N ARG A 341 3.22 -13.99 -12.82
CA ARG A 341 4.54 -14.41 -12.41
C ARG A 341 5.51 -14.29 -13.57
N LEU A 342 6.57 -13.52 -13.37
CA LEU A 342 7.62 -13.23 -14.34
C LEU A 342 8.93 -13.88 -13.86
N SER A 343 9.68 -14.47 -14.78
CA SER A 343 10.99 -15.02 -14.46
C SER A 343 11.93 -13.96 -13.89
N SER A 344 12.88 -14.40 -13.07
CA SER A 344 13.88 -13.50 -12.49
C SER A 344 14.64 -12.65 -13.51
N ASP A 345 14.86 -13.10 -14.74
CA ASP A 345 15.51 -12.30 -15.80
C ASP A 345 14.56 -11.38 -16.57
N GLY A 346 13.27 -11.42 -16.24
CA GLY A 346 12.25 -10.65 -16.91
C GLY A 346 11.92 -11.15 -18.31
N LEU A 347 12.40 -12.32 -18.77
CA LEU A 347 12.22 -12.79 -20.15
C LEU A 347 10.93 -13.58 -20.38
N THR A 348 10.47 -14.35 -19.40
CA THR A 348 9.32 -15.26 -19.56
C THR A 348 8.24 -14.98 -18.52
N ILE A 349 7.01 -14.78 -18.96
CA ILE A 349 5.84 -14.88 -18.08
C ILE A 349 5.59 -16.38 -17.93
N ASP A 350 5.44 -16.86 -16.70
CA ASP A 350 5.18 -18.27 -16.40
C ASP A 350 3.82 -18.67 -16.97
N PRO A 351 3.75 -19.45 -18.06
CA PRO A 351 2.48 -19.74 -18.73
C PRO A 351 1.59 -20.69 -17.91
N GLU A 352 2.14 -21.37 -16.90
CA GLU A 352 1.40 -22.29 -16.04
C GLU A 352 0.82 -21.58 -14.81
N TYR A 353 1.13 -20.29 -14.61
CA TYR A 353 0.61 -19.50 -13.51
C TYR A 353 -0.85 -19.06 -13.76
N GLY A 354 -1.76 -19.52 -12.91
CA GLY A 354 -3.20 -19.27 -12.97
C GLY A 354 -3.96 -20.18 -13.94
N THR A 355 -5.28 -20.22 -13.77
CA THR A 355 -6.17 -21.16 -14.50
C THR A 355 -6.29 -20.95 -16.01
N SER A 356 -5.84 -19.84 -16.58
CA SER A 356 -6.01 -19.52 -18.01
C SER A 356 -4.90 -20.03 -18.93
N ASN A 357 -3.82 -20.62 -18.39
CA ASN A 357 -2.66 -21.11 -19.15
C ASN A 357 -2.00 -20.07 -20.07
N ASP A 358 -2.16 -18.78 -19.74
CA ASP A 358 -1.54 -17.63 -20.39
C ASP A 358 -0.58 -16.88 -19.46
N GLY A 359 -0.40 -17.40 -18.23
CA GLY A 359 0.45 -16.83 -17.19
C GLY A 359 -0.15 -15.66 -16.42
N PHE A 360 -1.47 -15.52 -16.52
CA PHE A 360 -2.24 -14.50 -15.84
C PHE A 360 -3.26 -15.15 -14.91
N PHE A 361 -3.32 -14.69 -13.66
CA PHE A 361 -4.53 -14.82 -12.88
C PHE A 361 -5.38 -13.57 -13.11
N ALA A 362 -6.64 -13.81 -13.50
CA ALA A 362 -7.61 -12.78 -13.82
C ALA A 362 -8.83 -12.95 -12.91
N PHE A 363 -9.08 -12.00 -12.02
CA PHE A 363 -10.33 -11.96 -11.27
C PHE A 363 -11.32 -11.01 -11.96
N THR A 364 -12.20 -11.59 -12.78
CA THR A 364 -13.18 -10.88 -13.60
C THR A 364 -14.59 -11.35 -13.28
N GLN A 365 -15.27 -10.75 -12.30
CA GLN A 365 -16.71 -10.98 -12.18
C GLN A 365 -17.47 -10.06 -13.13
N VAL A 366 -18.50 -10.60 -13.75
CA VAL A 366 -19.24 -10.07 -14.92
C VAL A 366 -19.93 -8.72 -14.73
N SER A 367 -19.78 -8.07 -13.57
CA SER A 367 -20.68 -7.00 -13.18
C SER A 367 -20.06 -5.67 -12.75
N LEU A 368 -18.83 -5.56 -12.21
CA LEU A 368 -18.13 -4.28 -11.89
C LEU A 368 -16.69 -4.50 -11.32
N SER A 369 -15.90 -3.42 -11.33
CA SER A 369 -14.43 -3.31 -11.10
C SER A 369 -13.83 -4.16 -9.97
N SER A 370 -12.72 -4.86 -10.24
CA SER A 370 -11.82 -5.47 -9.23
C SER A 370 -10.40 -4.91 -9.36
N ARG A 371 -9.73 -4.67 -8.23
CA ARG A 371 -8.37 -4.08 -8.21
C ARG A 371 -7.51 -4.70 -7.11
N CYS A 372 -6.23 -4.95 -7.39
CA CYS A 372 -5.23 -5.15 -6.34
C CYS A 372 -4.96 -3.82 -5.62
N ALA A 373 -4.53 -3.85 -4.37
CA ALA A 373 -3.95 -2.71 -3.66
C ALA A 373 -2.55 -3.05 -3.16
N ASP A 374 -2.41 -4.21 -2.52
CA ASP A 374 -1.14 -4.72 -2.01
C ASP A 374 -1.18 -6.25 -1.95
N MET A 375 -0.03 -6.90 -1.83
CA MET A 375 0.06 -8.34 -1.72
C MET A 375 1.21 -8.77 -0.80
N ALA A 376 1.12 -9.97 -0.23
CA ALA A 376 2.21 -10.61 0.49
C ALA A 376 2.37 -12.07 0.08
N LEU A 377 3.62 -12.53 0.14
CA LEU A 377 3.99 -13.89 -0.19
C LEU A 377 3.92 -14.79 1.06
N MET A 378 3.31 -15.95 0.90
CA MET A 378 3.29 -17.02 1.89
C MET A 378 4.54 -17.90 1.78
N ASP A 379 4.90 -18.60 2.87
CA ASP A 379 6.05 -19.51 2.89
C ASP A 379 5.95 -20.65 1.88
N ASP A 380 4.73 -21.05 1.50
CA ASP A 380 4.46 -22.08 0.50
C ASP A 380 4.53 -21.57 -0.94
N GLY A 381 4.74 -20.26 -1.14
CA GLY A 381 4.81 -19.60 -2.44
C GLY A 381 3.47 -19.06 -2.96
N GLY A 382 2.37 -19.25 -2.24
CA GLY A 382 1.10 -18.59 -2.55
C GLY A 382 1.07 -17.13 -2.09
N LEU A 383 -0.04 -16.44 -2.34
CA LEU A 383 -0.20 -15.01 -2.12
C LEU A 383 -1.44 -14.67 -1.31
N PHE A 384 -1.30 -13.76 -0.34
CA PHE A 384 -2.40 -12.94 0.14
C PHE A 384 -2.49 -11.68 -0.72
N ILE A 385 -3.68 -11.33 -1.18
CA ILE A 385 -3.92 -10.14 -1.99
C ILE A 385 -5.02 -9.32 -1.34
N ALA A 386 -4.69 -8.09 -0.96
CA ALA A 386 -5.64 -7.10 -0.52
C ALA A 386 -6.03 -6.20 -1.69
N GLY A 387 -7.31 -5.87 -1.79
CA GLY A 387 -7.81 -5.11 -2.91
C GLY A 387 -9.26 -4.70 -2.73
N LEU A 388 -9.95 -4.55 -3.86
CA LEU A 388 -11.29 -4.00 -3.95
C LEU A 388 -12.16 -4.88 -4.83
N HIS A 389 -13.43 -4.99 -4.45
CA HIS A 389 -14.47 -5.60 -5.26
C HIS A 389 -15.77 -4.76 -5.21
N ALA A 390 -16.16 -4.21 -6.36
CA ALA A 390 -17.40 -3.44 -6.48
C ALA A 390 -18.59 -4.35 -6.84
N TYR A 391 -19.62 -4.37 -5.99
CA TYR A 391 -20.71 -5.34 -6.11
C TYR A 391 -21.87 -4.91 -7.03
N ASN A 392 -22.19 -3.61 -7.19
CA ASN A 392 -23.38 -3.18 -7.96
C ASN A 392 -23.33 -1.77 -8.60
N LEU A 393 -24.18 -1.54 -9.62
CA LEU A 393 -24.36 -0.28 -10.38
C LEU A 393 -24.80 0.95 -9.54
N LEU A 394 -24.89 0.80 -8.22
CA LEU A 394 -25.25 1.84 -7.26
C LEU A 394 -24.05 2.35 -6.44
N ALA A 395 -22.81 2.01 -6.85
CA ALA A 395 -21.54 2.60 -6.38
C ALA A 395 -21.04 2.22 -4.98
N ASP A 396 -21.62 1.19 -4.35
CA ASP A 396 -21.08 0.60 -3.13
C ASP A 396 -19.88 -0.31 -3.46
N VAL A 397 -18.77 -0.09 -2.78
CA VAL A 397 -17.47 -0.67 -3.07
C VAL A 397 -16.86 -1.18 -1.77
N ASP A 398 -16.67 -2.50 -1.70
CA ASP A 398 -16.10 -3.15 -0.53
C ASP A 398 -14.65 -3.59 -0.74
N PRO A 399 -13.83 -3.59 0.31
CA PRO A 399 -12.51 -4.17 0.26
C PRO A 399 -12.63 -5.69 0.16
N ALA A 400 -11.74 -6.27 -0.63
CA ALA A 400 -11.70 -7.70 -0.88
C ALA A 400 -10.32 -8.28 -0.56
N MET A 401 -10.35 -9.52 -0.10
CA MET A 401 -9.19 -10.37 0.11
C MET A 401 -9.28 -11.56 -0.82
N LEU A 402 -8.19 -11.85 -1.52
CA LEU A 402 -8.02 -13.06 -2.31
C LEU A 402 -6.78 -13.81 -1.83
N VAL A 403 -6.83 -15.14 -1.88
CA VAL A 403 -5.66 -15.98 -1.71
C VAL A 403 -5.45 -16.81 -2.94
N LEU A 404 -4.22 -16.75 -3.45
CA LEU A 404 -3.74 -17.60 -4.52
C LEU A 404 -2.77 -18.63 -3.95
N ASP A 405 -2.80 -19.85 -4.47
CA ASP A 405 -1.75 -20.83 -4.20
C ASP A 405 -0.48 -20.52 -5.00
N ALA A 406 0.56 -21.33 -4.83
CA ALA A 406 1.86 -21.13 -5.50
C ALA A 406 1.80 -21.25 -7.03
N ASN A 407 0.73 -21.84 -7.56
CA ASN A 407 0.48 -21.92 -9.00
C ASN A 407 -0.38 -20.76 -9.50
N GLY A 408 -0.83 -19.85 -8.63
CA GLY A 408 -1.67 -18.72 -9.02
C GLY A 408 -3.16 -19.05 -9.13
N ASP A 409 -3.59 -20.20 -8.62
CA ASP A 409 -5.00 -20.58 -8.57
C ASP A 409 -5.65 -20.13 -7.26
N LEU A 410 -6.96 -19.84 -7.27
CA LEU A 410 -7.68 -19.51 -6.04
C LEU A 410 -7.55 -20.63 -5.02
N ASP A 411 -7.00 -20.29 -3.85
CA ASP A 411 -6.77 -21.26 -2.81
C ASP A 411 -8.06 -21.53 -2.02
N THR A 412 -8.76 -22.58 -2.42
CA THR A 412 -10.03 -22.98 -1.81
C THR A 412 -9.92 -23.46 -0.36
N ARG A 413 -8.69 -23.60 0.19
CA ARG A 413 -8.49 -23.77 1.63
C ARG A 413 -9.02 -22.57 2.40
N PHE A 414 -9.02 -21.38 1.79
CA PHE A 414 -9.51 -20.15 2.39
C PHE A 414 -10.93 -19.80 1.87
N TRP A 415 -11.79 -19.31 2.75
CA TRP A 415 -13.13 -18.77 2.45
C TRP A 415 -13.97 -19.52 1.40
N LYS A 416 -14.11 -20.85 1.45
CA LYS A 416 -14.90 -21.71 0.51
C LYS A 416 -14.60 -21.59 -1.00
N VAL A 417 -13.95 -20.51 -1.48
CA VAL A 417 -13.66 -20.18 -2.87
C VAL A 417 -12.36 -19.36 -3.04
N GLY A 418 -11.55 -19.21 -1.99
CA GLY A 418 -10.27 -18.46 -2.04
C GLY A 418 -10.41 -16.94 -2.11
N ALA A 419 -11.62 -16.41 -1.91
CA ALA A 419 -11.89 -14.97 -1.92
C ALA A 419 -13.00 -14.62 -0.93
N THR A 420 -12.91 -13.45 -0.31
CA THR A 420 -13.95 -12.86 0.52
C THR A 420 -13.99 -11.35 0.32
N ALA A 421 -15.18 -10.75 0.36
CA ALA A 421 -15.30 -9.35 0.72
C ALA A 421 -15.28 -9.22 2.23
N LEU A 422 -14.75 -8.10 2.70
CA LEU A 422 -14.82 -7.70 4.10
C LEU A 422 -15.72 -6.48 4.15
N HIS A 423 -16.82 -6.55 4.87
CA HIS A 423 -17.59 -5.36 5.22
C HIS A 423 -16.94 -4.73 6.45
N VAL A 424 -16.49 -3.50 6.28
CA VAL A 424 -15.58 -2.87 7.22
C VAL A 424 -16.29 -1.79 8.06
N ASP A 425 -17.42 -1.24 7.60
CA ASP A 425 -18.34 -0.47 8.45
C ASP A 425 -19.38 -1.35 9.18
N ARG A 426 -19.72 -0.96 10.43
CA ARG A 426 -20.72 -1.62 11.28
C ARG A 426 -22.09 -0.94 11.22
N SER A 427 -22.28 0.13 10.45
CA SER A 427 -23.48 0.98 10.53
C SER A 427 -24.38 0.92 9.29
N GLU A 428 -24.75 -0.28 8.85
CA GLU A 428 -25.73 -0.45 7.77
C GLU A 428 -27.12 0.14 8.14
N LEU A 429 -27.39 1.36 7.66
CA LEU A 429 -28.73 1.74 7.25
C LEU A 429 -28.92 1.28 5.80
N PRO A 430 -30.08 0.72 5.43
CA PRO A 430 -30.35 0.41 4.02
C PRO A 430 -30.26 1.68 3.15
N GLY A 431 -29.28 1.75 2.25
CA GLY A 431 -29.10 2.85 1.29
C GLY A 431 -27.79 3.65 1.39
N ASP A 432 -26.81 3.21 2.18
CA ASP A 432 -25.46 3.77 2.13
C ASP A 432 -24.75 3.43 0.80
N THR A 433 -23.95 4.35 0.27
CA THR A 433 -23.18 4.20 -0.98
C THR A 433 -21.70 4.52 -0.78
N GLY A 434 -21.22 4.37 0.45
CA GLY A 434 -19.83 4.58 0.82
C GLY A 434 -18.82 3.73 0.04
N THR A 435 -17.56 4.16 0.00
CA THR A 435 -16.48 3.42 -0.69
C THR A 435 -15.40 3.03 0.32
N ASP A 436 -15.18 1.73 0.46
CA ASP A 436 -14.20 1.13 1.36
C ASP A 436 -13.10 0.42 0.56
N TRP A 437 -11.84 0.53 1.00
CA TRP A 437 -10.71 -0.04 0.28
C TRP A 437 -9.48 -0.28 1.15
N PHE A 438 -8.78 -1.39 0.89
CA PHE A 438 -7.45 -1.62 1.47
C PHE A 438 -6.37 -0.82 0.74
N ARG A 439 -5.35 -0.43 1.50
CA ARG A 439 -4.19 0.33 1.05
C ARG A 439 -2.90 -0.47 1.15
N SER A 440 -2.74 -1.22 2.24
CA SER A 440 -1.54 -2.01 2.50
C SER A 440 -1.84 -3.26 3.29
N LEU A 441 -1.04 -4.29 3.02
CA LEU A 441 -1.11 -5.60 3.65
C LEU A 441 0.29 -6.03 4.09
N HIS A 442 0.38 -6.62 5.29
CA HIS A 442 1.60 -7.28 5.76
C HIS A 442 1.27 -8.68 6.27
N TYR A 443 2.12 -9.66 5.93
CA TYR A 443 2.00 -11.03 6.42
C TYR A 443 3.13 -11.36 7.41
N ASP A 444 2.76 -11.63 8.65
CA ASP A 444 3.65 -12.17 9.69
C ASP A 444 3.62 -13.69 9.62
N ALA A 445 4.58 -14.27 8.90
CA ALA A 445 4.69 -15.73 8.74
C ALA A 445 4.96 -16.47 10.06
N GLU A 446 5.66 -15.86 11.02
CA GLU A 446 5.97 -16.53 12.30
C GLU A 446 4.74 -16.72 13.16
N ARG A 447 3.84 -15.75 13.13
CA ARG A 447 2.58 -15.78 13.90
C ARG A 447 1.41 -16.26 13.07
N GLU A 448 1.61 -16.45 11.76
CA GLU A 448 0.58 -16.76 10.79
C GLU A 448 -0.53 -15.67 10.97
N ARG A 449 -0.23 -14.42 10.60
CA ARG A 449 -1.17 -13.29 10.75
C ARG A 449 -1.07 -12.33 9.58
N ILE A 450 -2.22 -11.78 9.18
CA ILE A 450 -2.29 -10.70 8.20
C ILE A 450 -2.67 -9.42 8.93
N LEU A 451 -1.91 -8.36 8.69
CA LEU A 451 -2.25 -7.01 9.10
C LEU A 451 -2.70 -6.25 7.86
N LEU A 452 -3.87 -5.62 7.96
CA LEU A 452 -4.46 -4.81 6.90
C LEU A 452 -4.60 -3.38 7.36
N VAL A 453 -4.41 -2.41 6.47
CA VAL A 453 -4.86 -1.03 6.66
C VAL A 453 -5.56 -0.52 5.42
N GLY A 454 -6.59 0.30 5.60
CA GLY A 454 -7.44 0.79 4.53
C GLY A 454 -8.19 2.05 4.92
N GLU A 455 -9.13 2.46 4.07
CA GLU A 455 -10.02 3.61 4.21
C GLU A 455 -11.47 3.17 4.03
N SER A 456 -12.40 3.85 4.70
CA SER A 456 -13.84 3.85 4.44
C SER A 456 -14.28 5.28 4.19
N GLU A 457 -15.27 5.51 3.34
CA GLU A 457 -15.88 6.82 3.04
C GLU A 457 -17.39 6.69 3.18
N GLY A 458 -18.04 7.43 4.10
CA GLY A 458 -19.50 7.38 4.29
C GLY A 458 -20.28 8.47 3.51
N ASP A 459 -21.50 8.19 3.04
CA ASP A 459 -22.29 9.08 2.17
C ASP A 459 -23.08 10.21 2.91
N SER A 460 -22.68 10.58 4.13
CA SER A 460 -23.38 11.60 4.91
C SER A 460 -22.84 13.00 4.60
N SER A 461 -23.74 13.95 4.28
CA SER A 461 -23.42 15.37 4.05
C SER A 461 -22.80 16.10 5.25
N ASP A 462 -22.54 15.39 6.35
CA ASP A 462 -21.64 15.79 7.43
C ASP A 462 -20.36 14.94 7.29
N LEU A 463 -19.37 15.53 6.59
CA LEU A 463 -17.92 15.34 6.69
C LEU A 463 -17.34 13.90 6.60
N VAL A 464 -16.67 13.66 5.47
CA VAL A 464 -15.51 12.80 5.19
C VAL A 464 -14.87 12.09 6.39
N ASP A 465 -15.46 10.99 6.86
CA ASP A 465 -14.80 10.10 7.83
C ASP A 465 -13.90 9.11 7.07
N GLY A 466 -12.65 9.48 6.80
CA GLY A 466 -11.63 8.54 6.31
C GLY A 466 -11.31 7.50 7.37
N MET A 467 -12.03 6.37 7.39
CA MET A 467 -11.84 5.38 8.45
C MET A 467 -10.62 4.51 8.19
N MET A 468 -9.58 4.62 9.03
CA MET A 468 -8.54 3.61 9.07
C MET A 468 -9.06 2.33 9.71
N HIS A 469 -9.12 1.23 8.97
CA HIS A 469 -9.38 -0.08 9.56
C HIS A 469 -8.11 -0.89 9.62
N SER A 470 -7.58 -1.08 10.83
CA SER A 470 -6.63 -2.17 11.06
C SER A 470 -7.41 -3.44 11.36
N VAL A 471 -7.44 -4.37 10.40
CA VAL A 471 -7.98 -5.72 10.64
C VAL A 471 -6.79 -6.64 10.76
N ALA A 472 -6.55 -7.17 11.96
CA ALA A 472 -5.73 -8.36 12.10
C ALA A 472 -6.62 -9.56 11.81
N LEU A 473 -6.29 -10.32 10.76
CA LEU A 473 -6.89 -11.62 10.52
C LEU A 473 -5.96 -12.67 11.10
N HIS A 474 -6.53 -13.57 11.90
CA HIS A 474 -5.78 -14.62 12.58
C HIS A 474 -5.72 -15.87 11.70
N ASP A 475 -4.54 -16.46 11.57
CA ASP A 475 -4.33 -17.69 10.80
C ASP A 475 -4.21 -18.95 11.68
N ARG A 476 -4.52 -18.92 13.00
CA ARG A 476 -4.55 -20.19 13.77
C ARG A 476 -5.75 -21.05 13.40
N LEU A 477 -5.64 -21.74 12.26
CA LEU A 477 -6.21 -23.05 12.00
C LEU A 477 -5.22 -23.98 11.25
N PHE A 478 -3.94 -23.62 11.16
CA PHE A 478 -2.97 -24.35 10.33
C PHE A 478 -2.28 -25.58 10.96
N LYS A 479 -2.56 -26.00 12.22
CA LYS A 479 -1.81 -27.10 12.86
C LYS A 479 -2.53 -28.25 13.57
N ASP A 480 -3.85 -28.26 13.69
CA ASP A 480 -4.56 -29.49 14.11
C ASP A 480 -5.51 -29.93 12.99
N GLY A 481 -5.22 -31.10 12.42
CA GLY A 481 -5.97 -31.73 11.33
C GLY A 481 -7.48 -31.81 11.62
N LEU A 482 -8.33 -31.86 10.60
CA LEU A 482 -8.55 -33.11 9.86
C LEU A 482 -8.52 -34.37 10.76
N GLU A 483 -9.18 -34.34 11.90
CA GLU A 483 -9.83 -35.53 12.44
C GLU A 483 -11.31 -35.22 12.67
N ASP A 484 -12.13 -35.71 11.72
CA ASP A 484 -13.57 -35.92 11.76
C ASP A 484 -14.41 -34.94 12.59
N GLN A 485 -15.18 -34.06 11.91
CA GLN A 485 -16.62 -33.88 12.15
C GLN A 485 -17.38 -33.49 10.88
#